data_AF-A0A8C6THV8-F1
#
_entry.id   AF-A0A8C6THV8-F1
#
_cell.length_a   1.000
_cell.length_b   1.000
_cell.length_c   1.000
_cell.angle_alpha   90.00
_cell.angle_beta   90.00
_cell.angle_gamma   90.00
#
_symmetry.space_group_name_H-M   'P 1'
#
loop_
_entity.id
_entity.type
_entity.pdbx_description
1 polymer ?
#
loop_
_entity_poly.entity_id
_entity_poly.type
_entity_poly.pdbx_seq_one_letter_code
_entity_poly.pdbx_strand_id
1 'polypeptide(L)'
;MNVSIPQLADTLFERTANSSWVVVFKALITTHHLMMYGNERLIQYLASRNTLFNLNNFLDKGALQGYDMSTFIRRYSRYLNEKAMSYRLVAVDFTKMKRGIDGVMRTMTTEKLIKTLPIIQNQLDALLDFQANPNELTNGVINSAFMLLFKDSIRLFAAYNEGVINLLEKYFDMKKNQCKDALDIYKKFLYRMTKLSEFLKVAEQVGIDQGDIPDLSQAPSSLLEALEQHLASLEGKKTKELSADTRASTLNSAVSSLSSTGMSFSRMDEKERQQALEEEQARLQALKVQVLLALFSHNTFVNILLPVSYQNNCANFPPCLHSVPNLNSDLFDLQPAFIPAVHTPNMSNANSAWGGTSSTPTTIITTNASVARNI
;
A
#
# COMPACT_ATOMS: atom_id res chain seq x y z
N MET A 1 -9.30 11.63 20.98
CA MET A 1 -9.35 12.73 19.98
C MET A 1 -9.56 12.11 18.61
N ASN A 2 -10.64 12.48 17.91
CA ASN A 2 -10.84 12.06 16.51
C ASN A 2 -10.04 13.00 15.61
N VAL A 3 -9.00 12.49 14.94
CA VAL A 3 -8.19 13.27 13.99
C VAL A 3 -8.95 13.37 12.66
N SER A 4 -9.09 14.59 12.14
CA SER A 4 -9.69 14.82 10.82
C SER A 4 -8.71 14.46 9.70
N ILE A 5 -9.03 13.41 8.93
CA ILE A 5 -8.20 12.92 7.83
C ILE A 5 -8.00 13.99 6.73
N PRO A 6 -9.03 14.74 6.29
CA PRO A 6 -8.84 15.81 5.32
C PRO A 6 -7.87 16.88 5.80
N GLN A 7 -8.00 17.36 7.05
CA GLN A 7 -7.13 18.39 7.61
C GLN A 7 -5.67 17.91 7.71
N LEU A 8 -5.46 16.65 8.11
CA LEU A 8 -4.14 16.04 8.14
C LEU A 8 -3.50 16.00 6.74
N ALA A 9 -4.25 15.56 5.74
CA ALA A 9 -3.79 15.50 4.36
C ALA A 9 -3.50 16.91 3.80
N ASP A 10 -4.37 17.89 4.04
CA ASP A 10 -4.19 19.27 3.60
C ASP A 10 -2.94 19.90 4.23
N THR A 11 -2.67 19.63 5.51
CA THR A 11 -1.43 20.06 6.17
C THR A 11 -0.21 19.48 5.47
N LEU A 12 -0.23 18.18 5.10
CA LEU A 12 0.87 17.55 4.37
C LEU A 12 1.04 18.17 2.96
N PHE A 13 -0.05 18.44 2.25
CA PHE A 13 0.00 19.10 0.94
C PHE A 13 0.59 20.51 1.04
N GLU A 14 0.22 21.29 2.05
CA GLU A 14 0.81 22.61 2.30
C GLU A 14 2.33 22.52 2.48
N ARG A 15 2.83 21.51 3.22
CA ARG A 15 4.28 21.29 3.37
C ARG A 15 4.96 20.95 2.04
N THR A 16 4.29 20.26 1.12
CA THR A 16 4.85 19.97 -0.21
C THR A 16 4.92 21.19 -1.14
N ALA A 17 4.25 22.30 -0.81
CA ALA A 17 4.36 23.56 -1.55
C ALA A 17 5.58 24.42 -1.13
N ASN A 18 6.38 23.96 -0.16
CA ASN A 18 7.57 24.67 0.28
C ASN A 18 8.69 24.65 -0.78
N SER A 19 9.57 25.66 -0.79
CA SER A 19 10.71 25.70 -1.71
C SER A 19 11.88 24.80 -1.29
N SER A 20 11.99 24.48 0.00
CA SER A 20 13.06 23.64 0.53
C SER A 20 12.83 22.17 0.21
N TRP A 21 13.79 21.56 -0.49
CA TRP A 21 13.75 20.13 -0.82
C TRP A 21 13.57 19.26 0.44
N VAL A 22 14.21 19.62 1.55
CA VAL A 22 14.15 18.85 2.81
C VAL A 22 12.72 18.80 3.34
N VAL A 23 12.03 19.95 3.32
CA VAL A 23 10.64 20.05 3.82
C VAL A 23 9.70 19.24 2.93
N VAL A 24 9.81 19.41 1.61
CA VAL A 24 8.95 18.73 0.63
C VAL A 24 9.17 17.22 0.71
N PHE A 25 10.43 16.76 0.70
CA PHE A 25 10.74 15.34 0.71
C PHE A 25 10.27 14.68 2.01
N LYS A 26 10.50 15.31 3.17
CA LYS A 26 10.00 14.80 4.45
C LYS A 26 8.47 14.73 4.49
N ALA A 27 7.76 15.69 3.92
CA ALA A 27 6.30 15.64 3.83
C ALA A 27 5.80 14.46 2.97
N LEU A 28 6.48 14.18 1.86
CA LEU A 28 6.19 12.99 1.05
C LEU A 28 6.48 11.69 1.82
N ILE A 29 7.62 11.60 2.51
CA ILE A 29 7.99 10.44 3.33
C ILE A 29 6.96 10.22 4.44
N THR A 30 6.54 11.28 5.13
CA THR A 30 5.49 11.21 6.15
C THR A 30 4.18 10.73 5.56
N THR A 31 3.80 11.21 4.37
CA THR A 31 2.59 10.72 3.68
C THR A 31 2.70 9.23 3.38
N HIS A 32 3.82 8.79 2.80
CA HIS A 32 4.05 7.37 2.49
C HIS A 32 4.00 6.51 3.75
N HIS A 33 4.64 6.95 4.83
CA HIS A 33 4.62 6.27 6.11
C HIS A 33 3.20 6.10 6.64
N LEU A 34 2.35 7.15 6.55
CA LEU A 34 0.95 7.06 6.96
C LEU A 34 0.11 6.18 6.02
N MET A 35 0.43 6.11 4.72
CA MET A 35 -0.22 5.17 3.80
C MET A 35 0.10 3.71 4.18
N MET A 36 1.34 3.43 4.57
CA MET A 36 1.79 2.08 4.96
C MET A 36 1.31 1.66 6.35
N TYR A 37 1.58 2.48 7.38
CA TYR A 37 1.40 2.10 8.78
C TYR A 37 0.18 2.73 9.44
N GLY A 38 -0.40 3.76 8.81
CA GLY A 38 -1.60 4.42 9.31
C GLY A 38 -2.90 3.68 8.94
N ASN A 39 -4.00 4.25 9.41
CA ASN A 39 -5.35 3.76 9.10
C ASN A 39 -5.67 3.97 7.61
N GLU A 40 -6.33 2.99 6.99
CA GLU A 40 -6.68 3.02 5.56
C GLU A 40 -7.52 4.23 5.13
N ARG A 41 -8.22 4.89 6.06
CA ARG A 41 -8.96 6.12 5.79
C ARG A 41 -8.10 7.19 5.10
N LEU A 42 -6.80 7.28 5.40
CA LEU A 42 -5.93 8.24 4.72
C LEU A 42 -5.76 7.89 3.24
N ILE A 43 -5.36 6.65 2.90
CA ILE A 43 -5.18 6.27 1.49
C ILE A 43 -6.50 6.29 0.72
N GLN A 44 -7.63 5.95 1.36
CA GLN A 44 -8.98 6.12 0.80
C GLN A 44 -9.27 7.57 0.47
N TYR A 45 -8.98 8.49 1.39
CA TYR A 45 -9.17 9.92 1.17
C TYR A 45 -8.27 10.42 0.02
N LEU A 46 -6.99 10.06 0.00
CA LEU A 46 -6.07 10.42 -1.08
C LEU A 46 -6.55 9.88 -2.43
N ALA A 47 -6.96 8.61 -2.49
CA ALA A 47 -7.50 7.97 -3.69
C ALA A 47 -8.81 8.64 -4.17
N SER A 48 -9.59 9.26 -3.29
CA SER A 48 -10.81 9.98 -3.67
C SER A 48 -10.56 11.36 -4.29
N ARG A 49 -9.35 11.91 -4.17
CA ARG A 49 -9.02 13.24 -4.70
C ARG A 49 -8.71 13.17 -6.20
N ASN A 50 -9.06 14.24 -6.90
CA ASN A 50 -8.71 14.42 -8.32
C ASN A 50 -7.23 14.80 -8.49
N THR A 51 -6.67 15.52 -7.51
CA THR A 51 -5.28 15.97 -7.51
C THR A 51 -4.61 15.68 -6.17
N LEU A 52 -3.38 15.18 -6.25
CA LEU A 52 -2.52 14.85 -5.11
C LEU A 52 -1.29 15.76 -5.16
N PHE A 53 -0.10 15.21 -5.39
CA PHE A 53 1.14 15.98 -5.46
C PHE A 53 1.40 16.47 -6.89
N ASN A 54 1.53 17.79 -7.08
CA ASN A 54 1.92 18.38 -8.35
C ASN A 54 3.37 18.86 -8.32
N LEU A 55 4.30 17.91 -8.25
CA LEU A 55 5.73 18.19 -8.08
C LEU A 55 6.56 17.91 -9.32
N ASN A 56 5.95 17.66 -10.49
CA ASN A 56 6.65 17.28 -11.74
C ASN A 56 7.78 18.26 -12.15
N ASN A 57 7.62 19.54 -11.80
CA ASN A 57 8.59 20.60 -12.10
C ASN A 57 9.30 21.13 -10.84
N PHE A 58 9.22 20.42 -9.71
CA PHE A 58 9.87 20.84 -8.47
C PHE A 58 11.39 20.96 -8.66
N LEU A 59 11.95 22.08 -8.19
CA LEU A 59 13.37 22.37 -8.27
C LEU A 59 13.80 23.31 -7.14
N ASP A 60 14.68 22.83 -6.27
CA ASP A 60 15.36 23.64 -5.26
C ASP A 60 16.78 23.98 -5.74
N LYS A 61 17.01 25.26 -6.05
CA LYS A 61 18.34 25.80 -6.44
C LYS A 61 19.08 26.46 -5.27
N GLY A 62 18.43 26.62 -4.12
CA GLY A 62 18.96 27.38 -2.98
C GLY A 62 19.90 26.55 -2.10
N ALA A 63 19.78 25.22 -2.12
CA ALA A 63 20.59 24.32 -1.32
C ALA A 63 21.64 23.58 -2.18
N LEU A 64 22.82 23.30 -1.60
CA LEU A 64 23.92 22.58 -2.25
C LEU A 64 23.47 21.23 -2.84
N GLN A 65 22.66 20.46 -2.10
CA GLN A 65 22.10 19.18 -2.53
C GLN A 65 20.71 19.31 -3.19
N GLY A 66 20.17 20.53 -3.29
CA GLY A 66 18.79 20.77 -3.71
C GLY A 66 18.51 20.29 -5.13
N TYR A 67 19.46 20.49 -6.04
CA TYR A 67 19.31 20.12 -7.45
C TYR A 67 19.13 18.60 -7.62
N ASP A 68 20.01 17.80 -7.01
CA ASP A 68 19.97 16.34 -7.10
C ASP A 68 18.73 15.77 -6.41
N MET A 69 18.42 16.26 -5.20
CA MET A 69 17.26 15.82 -4.43
C MET A 69 15.92 16.18 -5.10
N SER A 70 15.88 17.24 -5.90
CA SER A 70 14.68 17.61 -6.68
C SER A 70 14.30 16.54 -7.70
N THR A 71 15.27 15.81 -8.25
CA THR A 71 14.99 14.68 -9.15
C THR A 71 14.32 13.53 -8.42
N PHE A 72 14.80 13.18 -7.22
CA PHE A 72 14.21 12.13 -6.41
C PHE A 72 12.83 12.51 -5.86
N ILE A 73 12.62 13.77 -5.49
CA ILE A 73 11.29 14.28 -5.07
C ILE A 73 10.26 14.10 -6.19
N ARG A 74 10.62 14.45 -7.44
CA ARG A 74 9.76 14.25 -8.61
C ARG A 74 9.36 12.79 -8.78
N ARG A 75 10.34 11.89 -8.81
CA ARG A 75 10.13 10.44 -8.96
C ARG A 75 9.31 9.85 -7.81
N TYR A 76 9.64 10.20 -6.57
CA TYR A 76 8.96 9.72 -5.38
C TYR A 76 7.50 10.21 -5.30
N SER A 77 7.25 11.49 -5.64
CA SER A 77 5.89 12.02 -5.70
C SER A 77 5.03 11.32 -6.75
N ARG A 78 5.62 10.98 -7.91
CA ARG A 78 4.95 10.19 -8.95
C ARG A 78 4.58 8.81 -8.44
N TYR A 79 5.46 8.14 -7.71
CA TYR A 79 5.15 6.87 -7.08
C TYR A 79 3.97 6.97 -6.09
N LEU A 80 3.95 7.97 -5.20
CA LEU A 80 2.85 8.14 -4.24
C LEU A 80 1.52 8.44 -4.92
N ASN A 81 1.54 9.25 -5.98
CA ASN A 81 0.36 9.48 -6.81
C ASN A 81 -0.11 8.15 -7.42
N GLU A 82 0.79 7.35 -8.01
CA GLU A 82 0.45 6.06 -8.61
C GLU A 82 -0.07 5.05 -7.57
N LYS A 83 0.48 5.02 -6.35
CA LYS A 83 -0.03 4.18 -5.25
C LYS A 83 -1.47 4.54 -4.87
N ALA A 84 -1.80 5.83 -4.76
CA ALA A 84 -3.18 6.26 -4.50
C ALA A 84 -4.12 6.00 -5.68
N MET A 85 -3.63 6.18 -6.91
CA MET A 85 -4.37 5.85 -8.15
C MET A 85 -4.68 4.36 -8.27
N SER A 86 -3.70 3.52 -7.96
CA SER A 86 -3.84 2.08 -7.87
C SER A 86 -4.94 1.70 -6.87
N TYR A 87 -4.89 2.24 -5.65
CA TYR A 87 -5.95 2.05 -4.66
C TYR A 87 -7.33 2.49 -5.19
N ARG A 88 -7.41 3.63 -5.90
CA ARG A 88 -8.66 4.11 -6.51
C ARG A 88 -9.28 3.12 -7.49
N LEU A 89 -8.46 2.45 -8.29
CA LEU A 89 -8.92 1.55 -9.35
C LEU A 89 -9.40 0.20 -8.81
N VAL A 90 -8.82 -0.30 -7.71
CA VAL A 90 -9.11 -1.64 -7.19
C VAL A 90 -9.73 -1.68 -5.79
N ALA A 91 -9.82 -0.53 -5.11
CA ALA A 91 -10.32 -0.38 -3.75
C ALA A 91 -9.60 -1.26 -2.71
N VAL A 92 -8.32 -1.55 -2.93
CA VAL A 92 -7.46 -2.33 -2.04
C VAL A 92 -6.01 -1.86 -2.19
N ASP A 93 -5.24 -1.88 -1.10
CA ASP A 93 -3.79 -1.65 -1.15
C ASP A 93 -3.08 -2.97 -1.45
N PHE A 94 -2.44 -3.08 -2.62
CA PHE A 94 -1.70 -4.27 -3.02
C PHE A 94 -0.64 -4.70 -2.02
N THR A 95 -0.08 -3.77 -1.24
CA THR A 95 0.96 -4.10 -0.25
C THR A 95 0.38 -4.65 1.05
N LYS A 96 -0.94 -4.59 1.25
CA LYS A 96 -1.64 -5.10 2.44
C LYS A 96 -2.60 -6.25 2.16
N MET A 97 -2.61 -6.78 0.93
CA MET A 97 -3.51 -7.87 0.55
C MET A 97 -3.15 -9.17 1.27
N LYS A 98 -4.18 -9.96 1.64
CA LYS A 98 -3.98 -11.32 2.12
C LYS A 98 -3.19 -12.14 1.10
N ARG A 99 -2.12 -12.78 1.60
CA ARG A 99 -1.18 -13.64 0.85
C ARG A 99 -1.49 -15.12 1.02
N GLY A 100 -0.83 -15.94 0.20
CA GLY A 100 -0.83 -17.40 0.27
C GLY A 100 -1.79 -18.07 -0.71
N ILE A 101 -2.05 -19.36 -0.49
CA ILE A 101 -2.90 -20.19 -1.37
C ILE A 101 -4.32 -19.61 -1.46
N ASP A 102 -4.86 -19.13 -0.34
CA ASP A 102 -6.14 -18.41 -0.27
C ASP A 102 -6.00 -16.89 -0.35
N GLY A 103 -4.88 -16.42 -0.93
CA GLY A 103 -4.59 -15.00 -1.13
C GLY A 103 -5.51 -14.39 -2.18
N VAL A 104 -5.74 -13.09 -2.08
CA VAL A 104 -6.70 -12.40 -2.97
C VAL A 104 -6.22 -12.44 -4.43
N MET A 105 -4.93 -12.27 -4.67
CA MET A 105 -4.36 -12.37 -6.02
C MET A 105 -4.34 -13.82 -6.54
N ARG A 106 -4.17 -14.79 -5.64
CA ARG A 106 -4.10 -16.22 -5.96
C ARG A 106 -5.45 -16.80 -6.40
N THR A 107 -6.53 -16.28 -5.82
CA THR A 107 -7.91 -16.79 -6.02
C THR A 107 -8.76 -15.96 -6.99
N MET A 108 -8.23 -14.82 -7.46
CA MET A 108 -8.95 -13.91 -8.36
C MET A 108 -9.39 -14.60 -9.68
N THR A 109 -10.58 -14.24 -10.17
CA THR A 109 -11.09 -14.73 -11.47
C THR A 109 -10.27 -14.18 -12.64
N THR A 110 -10.19 -14.93 -13.74
CA THR A 110 -9.38 -14.56 -14.91
C THR A 110 -9.71 -13.18 -15.46
N GLU A 111 -11.00 -12.85 -15.58
CA GLU A 111 -11.48 -11.58 -16.15
C GLU A 111 -11.04 -10.37 -15.31
N LYS A 112 -11.06 -10.52 -13.99
CA LYS A 112 -10.63 -9.46 -13.07
C LYS A 112 -9.11 -9.42 -12.98
N LEU A 113 -8.45 -10.57 -12.98
CA LEU A 113 -7.00 -10.71 -12.86
C LEU A 113 -6.26 -10.04 -14.02
N ILE A 114 -6.68 -10.29 -15.26
CA ILE A 114 -6.08 -9.69 -16.46
C ILE A 114 -6.19 -8.16 -16.45
N LYS A 115 -7.25 -7.60 -15.85
CA LYS A 115 -7.40 -6.14 -15.68
C LYS A 115 -6.63 -5.58 -14.49
N THR A 116 -6.41 -6.40 -13.46
CA THR A 116 -5.76 -6.00 -12.20
C THR A 116 -4.23 -6.00 -12.32
N LEU A 117 -3.65 -6.99 -12.99
CA LEU A 117 -2.19 -7.12 -13.15
C LEU A 117 -1.53 -5.89 -13.80
N PRO A 118 -2.10 -5.26 -14.85
CA PRO A 118 -1.58 -4.01 -15.40
C PRO A 118 -1.52 -2.85 -14.39
N ILE A 119 -2.44 -2.81 -13.42
CA ILE A 119 -2.45 -1.77 -12.39
C ILE A 119 -1.27 -1.95 -11.44
N ILE A 120 -1.01 -3.20 -11.02
CA ILE A 120 0.19 -3.56 -10.23
C ILE A 120 1.47 -3.22 -11.01
N GLN A 121 1.50 -3.56 -12.30
CA GLN A 121 2.63 -3.26 -13.19
C GLN A 121 2.95 -1.76 -13.22
N ASN A 122 1.95 -0.90 -13.39
CA ASN A 122 2.14 0.56 -13.43
C ASN A 122 2.64 1.11 -12.10
N GLN A 123 2.07 0.64 -10.98
CA GLN A 123 2.52 1.04 -9.65
C GLN A 123 3.97 0.61 -9.38
N LEU A 124 4.34 -0.61 -9.80
CA LEU A 124 5.70 -1.11 -9.67
C LEU A 124 6.68 -0.34 -10.59
N ASP A 125 6.29 0.01 -11.80
CA ASP A 125 7.11 0.85 -12.69
C ASP A 125 7.39 2.21 -12.06
N ALA A 126 6.37 2.87 -11.51
CA ALA A 126 6.54 4.15 -10.83
C ALA A 126 7.47 4.05 -9.62
N LEU A 127 7.47 2.91 -8.92
CA LEU A 127 8.39 2.61 -7.81
C LEU A 127 9.83 2.47 -8.33
N LEU A 128 10.02 1.61 -9.32
CA LEU A 128 11.34 1.28 -9.88
C LEU A 128 11.96 2.46 -10.64
N ASP A 129 11.14 3.41 -11.11
CA ASP A 129 11.57 4.67 -11.71
C ASP A 129 12.26 5.62 -10.72
N PHE A 130 12.31 5.30 -9.41
CA PHE A 130 13.13 6.04 -8.46
C PHE A 130 14.61 6.04 -8.85
N GLN A 131 15.11 4.90 -9.37
CA GLN A 131 16.44 4.74 -10.00
C GLN A 131 17.57 5.48 -9.27
N ALA A 132 17.68 5.28 -7.96
CA ALA A 132 18.81 5.77 -7.18
C ALA A 132 19.99 4.81 -7.27
N ASN A 133 21.19 5.35 -7.34
CA ASN A 133 22.43 4.61 -7.20
C ASN A 133 22.92 4.68 -5.73
N PRO A 134 23.75 3.71 -5.27
CA PRO A 134 24.27 3.71 -3.91
C PRO A 134 24.98 5.03 -3.54
N ASN A 135 25.71 5.62 -4.49
CA ASN A 135 26.45 6.87 -4.29
C ASN A 135 25.56 8.11 -4.16
N GLU A 136 24.27 8.01 -4.48
CA GLU A 136 23.29 9.09 -4.34
C GLU A 136 22.51 9.00 -3.01
N LEU A 137 22.56 7.82 -2.37
CA LEU A 137 21.91 7.50 -1.08
C LEU A 137 22.77 7.97 0.11
N THR A 138 23.05 9.26 0.14
CA THR A 138 24.10 9.88 0.99
C THR A 138 23.60 10.56 2.26
N ASN A 139 22.28 10.70 2.43
CA ASN A 139 21.71 11.42 3.56
C ASN A 139 20.46 10.72 4.11
N GLY A 140 20.13 11.00 5.37
CA GLY A 140 19.03 10.33 6.07
C GLY A 140 17.65 10.54 5.45
N VAL A 141 17.42 11.63 4.71
CA VAL A 141 16.11 11.92 4.08
C VAL A 141 15.88 10.98 2.91
N ILE A 142 16.81 10.92 1.95
CA ILE A 142 16.69 10.02 0.80
C ILE A 142 16.76 8.55 1.23
N ASN A 143 17.56 8.21 2.24
CA ASN A 143 17.65 6.84 2.77
C ASN A 143 16.32 6.40 3.40
N SER A 144 15.63 7.30 4.12
CA SER A 144 14.30 7.03 4.66
C SER A 144 13.26 6.82 3.55
N ALA A 145 13.31 7.62 2.49
CA ALA A 145 12.44 7.45 1.33
C ALA A 145 12.68 6.11 0.62
N PHE A 146 13.95 5.77 0.38
CA PHE A 146 14.37 4.53 -0.27
C PHE A 146 13.96 3.30 0.54
N MET A 147 14.12 3.34 1.87
CA MET A 147 13.69 2.24 2.75
C MET A 147 12.18 1.97 2.65
N LEU A 148 11.34 3.01 2.56
CA LEU A 148 9.91 2.82 2.36
C LEU A 148 9.59 2.25 0.97
N LEU A 149 10.27 2.70 -0.10
CA LEU A 149 10.11 2.10 -1.44
C LEU A 149 10.54 0.64 -1.44
N PHE A 150 11.64 0.33 -0.76
CA PHE A 150 12.12 -1.03 -0.63
C PHE A 150 11.06 -1.93 0.00
N LYS A 151 10.51 -1.55 1.16
CA LYS A 151 9.43 -2.29 1.83
C LYS A 151 8.19 -2.47 0.96
N ASP A 152 7.77 -1.43 0.26
CA ASP A 152 6.62 -1.52 -0.65
C ASP A 152 6.96 -2.37 -1.89
N SER A 153 8.20 -2.37 -2.39
CA SER A 153 8.63 -3.20 -3.53
C SER A 153 8.53 -4.69 -3.23
N ILE A 154 8.93 -5.09 -2.01
CA ILE A 154 8.83 -6.48 -1.54
C ILE A 154 7.37 -6.92 -1.53
N ARG A 155 6.52 -6.14 -0.87
CA ARG A 155 5.10 -6.46 -0.73
C ARG A 155 4.36 -6.40 -2.06
N LEU A 156 4.64 -5.40 -2.89
CA LEU A 156 3.98 -5.22 -4.19
C LEU A 156 4.37 -6.34 -5.16
N PHE A 157 5.65 -6.73 -5.20
CA PHE A 157 6.09 -7.83 -6.05
C PHE A 157 5.56 -9.18 -5.58
N ALA A 158 5.38 -9.40 -4.27
CA ALA A 158 4.69 -10.58 -3.77
C ALA A 158 3.26 -10.70 -4.32
N ALA A 159 2.49 -9.60 -4.33
CA ALA A 159 1.16 -9.56 -4.96
C ALA A 159 1.22 -9.87 -6.44
N TYR A 160 2.19 -9.27 -7.12
CA TYR A 160 2.37 -9.42 -8.54
C TYR A 160 2.66 -10.88 -8.90
N ASN A 161 3.58 -11.50 -8.16
CA ASN A 161 3.99 -12.89 -8.32
C ASN A 161 2.82 -13.86 -8.09
N GLU A 162 2.03 -13.69 -7.01
CA GLU A 162 0.82 -14.50 -6.79
C GLU A 162 -0.18 -14.39 -7.94
N GLY A 163 -0.37 -13.18 -8.46
CA GLY A 163 -1.26 -12.94 -9.60
C GLY A 163 -0.75 -13.56 -10.89
N VAL A 164 0.56 -13.57 -11.13
CA VAL A 164 1.17 -14.23 -12.29
C VAL A 164 1.08 -15.75 -12.17
N ILE A 165 1.28 -16.33 -10.99
CA ILE A 165 1.09 -17.78 -10.81
C ILE A 165 -0.36 -18.17 -11.12
N ASN A 166 -1.33 -17.42 -10.59
CA ASN A 166 -2.77 -17.63 -10.89
C ASN A 166 -3.06 -17.49 -12.40
N LEU A 167 -2.45 -16.51 -13.07
CA LEU A 167 -2.59 -16.31 -14.51
C LEU A 167 -2.06 -17.51 -15.30
N LEU A 168 -0.89 -18.02 -14.94
CA LEU A 168 -0.22 -19.13 -15.62
C LEU A 168 -0.98 -20.45 -15.44
N GLU A 169 -1.48 -20.73 -14.24
CA GLU A 169 -2.27 -21.94 -13.97
C GLU A 169 -3.53 -22.05 -14.82
N LYS A 170 -4.15 -20.91 -15.12
CA LYS A 170 -5.38 -20.85 -15.91
C LYS A 170 -5.13 -20.69 -17.41
N TYR A 171 -3.88 -20.44 -17.84
CA TYR A 171 -3.56 -19.96 -19.19
C TYR A 171 -4.06 -20.89 -20.31
N PHE A 172 -3.89 -22.20 -20.15
CA PHE A 172 -4.26 -23.17 -21.18
C PHE A 172 -5.77 -23.38 -21.32
N ASP A 173 -6.57 -22.88 -20.37
CA ASP A 173 -8.03 -22.90 -20.40
C ASP A 173 -8.62 -21.55 -20.87
N MET A 174 -7.77 -20.55 -21.15
CA MET A 174 -8.21 -19.22 -21.56
C MET A 174 -8.63 -19.15 -23.03
N LYS A 175 -9.51 -18.20 -23.34
CA LYS A 175 -9.86 -17.87 -24.73
C LYS A 175 -8.70 -17.18 -25.43
N LYS A 176 -8.62 -17.28 -26.76
CA LYS A 176 -7.58 -16.66 -27.60
C LYS A 176 -7.21 -15.22 -27.20
N ASN A 177 -8.17 -14.32 -26.99
CA ASN A 177 -7.88 -12.93 -26.62
C ASN A 177 -7.28 -12.83 -25.21
N GLN A 178 -7.79 -13.61 -24.26
CA GLN A 178 -7.24 -13.68 -22.90
C GLN A 178 -5.81 -14.25 -22.92
N CYS A 179 -5.52 -15.26 -23.76
CA CYS A 179 -4.16 -15.78 -23.93
C CYS A 179 -3.18 -14.71 -24.47
N LYS A 180 -3.65 -13.82 -25.36
CA LYS A 180 -2.82 -12.69 -25.85
C LYS A 180 -2.48 -11.73 -24.73
N ASP A 181 -3.50 -11.27 -24.00
CA ASP A 181 -3.32 -10.33 -22.89
C ASP A 181 -2.45 -10.95 -21.78
N ALA A 182 -2.72 -12.21 -21.43
CA ALA A 182 -1.96 -12.93 -20.42
C ALA A 182 -0.49 -13.13 -20.79
N LEU A 183 -0.21 -13.43 -22.07
CA LEU A 183 1.16 -13.59 -22.56
C LEU A 183 1.92 -12.25 -22.54
N ASP A 184 1.28 -11.16 -22.93
CA ASP A 184 1.88 -9.82 -22.83
C ASP A 184 2.19 -9.44 -21.37
N ILE A 185 1.25 -9.71 -20.46
CA ILE A 185 1.44 -9.51 -19.01
C ILE A 185 2.62 -10.34 -18.51
N TYR A 186 2.75 -11.60 -18.91
CA TYR A 186 3.85 -12.46 -18.47
C TYR A 186 5.22 -12.00 -19.01
N LYS A 187 5.32 -11.61 -20.29
CA LYS A 187 6.55 -11.03 -20.85
C LYS A 187 6.99 -9.77 -20.08
N LYS A 188 6.01 -8.91 -19.78
CA LYS A 188 6.17 -7.71 -18.96
C LYS A 188 6.56 -8.00 -17.51
N PHE A 189 6.12 -9.13 -16.95
CA PHE A 189 6.54 -9.62 -15.63
C PHE A 189 8.03 -9.96 -15.62
N LEU A 190 8.51 -10.73 -16.60
CA LEU A 190 9.92 -11.10 -16.68
C LEU A 190 10.85 -9.88 -16.75
N TYR A 191 10.48 -8.86 -17.53
CA TYR A 191 11.24 -7.61 -17.58
C TYR A 191 11.29 -6.89 -16.21
N ARG A 192 10.15 -6.78 -15.53
CA ARG A 192 10.06 -6.13 -14.21
C ARG A 192 10.79 -6.91 -13.14
N MET A 193 10.85 -8.24 -13.23
CA MET A 193 11.62 -9.09 -12.33
C MET A 193 13.12 -8.77 -12.42
N THR A 194 13.65 -8.57 -13.63
CA THR A 194 15.04 -8.12 -13.82
C THR A 194 15.26 -6.73 -13.23
N LYS A 195 14.34 -5.78 -13.46
CA LYS A 195 14.43 -4.43 -12.88
C LYS A 195 14.36 -4.41 -11.36
N LEU A 196 13.53 -5.27 -10.77
CA LEU A 196 13.49 -5.44 -9.33
C LEU A 196 14.82 -6.00 -8.81
N SER A 197 15.43 -6.98 -9.49
CA SER A 197 16.75 -7.50 -9.11
C SER A 197 17.82 -6.40 -9.10
N GLU A 198 17.84 -5.51 -10.09
CA GLU A 198 18.72 -4.34 -10.11
C GLU A 198 18.48 -3.42 -8.89
N PHE A 199 17.22 -3.14 -8.58
CA PHE A 199 16.83 -2.33 -7.41
C PHE A 199 17.26 -2.98 -6.08
N LEU A 200 17.07 -4.30 -5.92
CA LEU A 200 17.46 -5.03 -4.71
C LEU A 200 18.97 -5.10 -4.52
N LYS A 201 19.76 -5.10 -5.60
CA LYS A 201 21.23 -4.99 -5.50
C LYS A 201 21.68 -3.63 -4.95
N VAL A 202 20.99 -2.55 -5.30
CA VAL A 202 21.25 -1.23 -4.69
C VAL A 202 20.93 -1.27 -3.20
N ALA A 203 19.81 -1.89 -2.82
CA ALA A 203 19.42 -2.08 -1.42
C ALA A 203 20.50 -2.82 -0.61
N GLU A 204 21.04 -3.91 -1.15
CA GLU A 204 22.16 -4.64 -0.55
C GLU A 204 23.38 -3.75 -0.32
N GLN A 205 23.77 -2.97 -1.33
CA GLN A 205 24.97 -2.12 -1.30
C GLN A 205 24.87 -0.96 -0.31
N VAL A 206 23.66 -0.50 0.03
CA VAL A 206 23.44 0.52 1.04
C VAL A 206 23.22 -0.04 2.45
N GLY A 207 23.44 -1.34 2.63
CA GLY A 207 23.46 -1.98 3.95
C GLY A 207 22.11 -2.52 4.41
N ILE A 208 21.18 -2.81 3.50
CA ILE A 208 20.02 -3.65 3.84
C ILE A 208 20.51 -5.10 3.98
N ASP A 209 20.18 -5.73 5.10
CA ASP A 209 20.62 -7.08 5.42
C ASP A 209 20.23 -8.07 4.32
N GLN A 210 21.15 -8.94 3.90
CA GLN A 210 20.88 -9.97 2.89
C GLN A 210 19.72 -10.89 3.27
N GLY A 211 19.48 -11.10 4.58
CA GLY A 211 18.34 -11.89 5.08
C GLY A 211 16.98 -11.20 4.83
N ASP A 212 16.98 -9.90 4.55
CA ASP A 212 15.83 -9.11 4.18
C ASP A 212 15.79 -8.85 2.66
N ILE A 213 16.60 -9.53 1.85
CA ILE A 213 16.53 -9.43 0.38
C ILE A 213 16.00 -10.76 -0.16
N PRO A 214 14.85 -10.77 -0.86
CA PRO A 214 14.28 -12.00 -1.35
C PRO A 214 15.07 -12.54 -2.54
N ASP A 215 15.16 -13.86 -2.62
CA ASP A 215 15.81 -14.54 -3.73
C ASP A 215 14.86 -14.59 -4.94
N LEU A 216 15.38 -14.19 -6.11
CA LEU A 216 14.65 -14.10 -7.36
C LEU A 216 15.10 -15.24 -8.28
N SER A 217 14.36 -16.35 -8.26
CA SER A 217 14.63 -17.45 -9.19
C SER A 217 14.12 -17.12 -10.59
N GLN A 218 14.97 -17.19 -11.61
CA GLN A 218 14.56 -16.99 -13.00
C GLN A 218 13.57 -18.08 -13.45
N ALA A 219 12.49 -17.67 -14.10
CA ALA A 219 11.55 -18.62 -14.69
C ALA A 219 12.20 -19.37 -15.87
N PRO A 220 11.92 -20.67 -16.07
CA PRO A 220 12.45 -21.43 -17.21
C PRO A 220 12.07 -20.81 -18.55
N SER A 221 13.04 -20.64 -19.46
CA SER A 221 12.81 -20.11 -20.81
C SER A 221 11.84 -20.97 -21.64
N SER A 222 11.81 -22.28 -21.38
CA SER A 222 10.90 -23.24 -22.01
C SER A 222 9.42 -22.92 -21.76
N LEU A 223 9.07 -22.28 -20.63
CA LEU A 223 7.68 -21.89 -20.37
C LEU A 223 7.20 -20.85 -21.39
N LEU A 224 8.03 -19.84 -21.67
CA LEU A 224 7.64 -18.79 -22.59
C LEU A 224 7.32 -19.35 -23.98
N GLU A 225 8.16 -20.28 -24.46
CA GLU A 225 7.95 -20.96 -25.73
C GLU A 225 6.65 -21.78 -25.72
N ALA A 226 6.36 -22.51 -24.63
CA ALA A 226 5.12 -23.28 -24.51
C ALA A 226 3.86 -22.40 -24.56
N LEU A 227 3.90 -21.22 -23.93
CA LEU A 227 2.79 -20.26 -23.97
C LEU A 227 2.59 -19.68 -25.38
N GLU A 228 3.69 -19.30 -26.05
CA GLU A 228 3.66 -18.78 -27.42
C GLU A 228 3.12 -19.78 -28.43
N GLN A 229 3.53 -21.05 -28.31
CA GLN A 229 3.05 -22.12 -29.18
C GLN A 229 1.55 -22.40 -28.97
N HIS A 230 1.06 -22.38 -27.73
CA HIS A 230 -0.37 -22.53 -27.45
C HIS A 230 -1.19 -21.39 -28.04
N LEU A 231 -0.72 -20.14 -27.93
CA LEU A 231 -1.40 -19.02 -28.59
C LEU A 231 -1.37 -19.14 -30.12
N ALA A 232 -0.26 -19.62 -30.69
CA ALA A 232 -0.13 -19.84 -32.13
C ALA A 232 -1.10 -20.94 -32.65
N SER A 233 -1.32 -22.01 -31.88
CA SER A 233 -2.29 -23.05 -32.24
C SER A 233 -3.73 -22.52 -32.22
N LEU A 234 -4.09 -21.70 -31.23
CA LEU A 234 -5.36 -20.96 -31.19
C LEU A 234 -5.51 -19.92 -32.34
N GLU A 235 -4.40 -19.49 -32.94
CA GLU A 235 -4.40 -18.65 -34.14
C GLU A 235 -4.54 -19.44 -35.46
N GLY A 236 -4.53 -20.77 -35.42
CA GLY A 236 -4.58 -21.61 -36.62
C GLY A 236 -3.24 -21.70 -37.36
N LYS A 237 -2.13 -21.28 -36.75
CA LYS A 237 -0.78 -21.42 -37.32
C LYS A 237 -0.31 -22.86 -37.11
N LYS A 238 0.05 -23.56 -38.19
CA LYS A 238 0.69 -24.90 -38.12
C LYS A 238 2.02 -24.78 -37.37
N THR A 239 2.02 -25.17 -36.10
CA THR A 239 3.18 -25.25 -35.22
C THR A 239 3.34 -26.70 -34.77
N LYS A 240 4.57 -27.14 -34.44
CA LYS A 240 4.76 -28.43 -33.77
C LYS A 240 4.07 -28.35 -32.41
N GLU A 241 2.92 -29.01 -32.25
CA GLU A 241 2.24 -29.03 -30.97
C GLU A 241 3.09 -29.77 -29.93
N LEU A 242 3.43 -29.08 -28.84
CA LEU A 242 3.92 -29.75 -27.63
C LEU A 242 2.81 -30.63 -27.05
N SER A 243 3.17 -31.86 -26.67
CA SER A 243 2.24 -32.74 -25.96
C SER A 243 1.71 -32.06 -24.69
N ALA A 244 0.50 -32.44 -24.28
CA ALA A 244 -0.10 -31.91 -23.06
C ALA A 244 0.80 -32.15 -21.84
N ASP A 245 1.48 -33.30 -21.78
CA ASP A 245 2.41 -33.65 -20.70
C ASP A 245 3.63 -32.74 -20.64
N THR A 246 4.21 -32.37 -21.79
CA THR A 246 5.35 -31.44 -21.84
C THR A 246 4.94 -30.03 -21.43
N ARG A 247 3.72 -29.60 -21.79
CA ARG A 247 3.17 -28.32 -21.34
C ARG A 247 2.95 -28.30 -19.83
N ALA A 248 2.32 -29.34 -19.29
CA ALA A 248 2.05 -29.46 -17.86
C ALA A 248 3.34 -29.51 -17.03
N SER A 249 4.34 -30.30 -17.44
CA SER A 249 5.63 -30.38 -16.74
C SER A 249 6.40 -29.05 -16.75
N THR A 250 6.41 -28.34 -17.88
CA THR A 250 7.05 -27.02 -18.00
C THR A 250 6.32 -25.96 -17.17
N LEU A 251 4.99 -26.00 -17.14
CA LEU A 251 4.19 -25.11 -16.29
C LEU A 251 4.46 -25.38 -14.81
N ASN A 252 4.44 -26.64 -14.38
CA ASN A 252 4.64 -27.02 -12.98
C ASN A 252 6.03 -26.61 -12.47
N SER A 253 7.08 -26.76 -13.27
CA SER A 253 8.43 -26.34 -12.88
C SER A 253 8.53 -24.82 -12.71
N ALA A 254 7.94 -24.05 -13.63
CA ALA A 254 7.91 -22.59 -13.54
C ALA A 254 7.08 -22.09 -12.36
N VAL A 255 5.88 -22.65 -12.15
CA VAL A 255 5.02 -22.32 -11.00
C VAL A 255 5.71 -22.66 -9.69
N SER A 256 6.46 -23.77 -9.62
CA SER A 256 7.25 -24.13 -8.44
C SER A 256 8.35 -23.10 -8.14
N SER A 257 9.07 -22.65 -9.16
CA SER A 257 10.12 -21.61 -9.04
C SER A 257 9.54 -20.25 -8.60
N LEU A 258 8.41 -19.84 -9.20
CA LEU A 258 7.73 -18.62 -8.78
C LEU A 258 7.15 -18.75 -7.36
N SER A 259 6.70 -19.94 -6.96
CA SER A 259 6.22 -20.20 -5.61
C SER A 259 7.35 -20.13 -4.59
N SER A 260 8.53 -20.68 -4.88
CA SER A 260 9.70 -20.57 -4.00
C SER A 260 10.15 -19.11 -3.85
N THR A 261 10.11 -18.34 -4.93
CA THR A 261 10.30 -16.88 -4.88
C THR A 261 9.27 -16.24 -3.95
N GLY A 262 7.98 -16.55 -4.13
CA GLY A 262 6.90 -16.03 -3.27
C GLY A 262 7.04 -16.36 -1.77
N MET A 263 7.56 -17.55 -1.45
CA MET A 263 7.88 -17.92 -0.07
C MET A 263 8.97 -17.04 0.54
N SER A 264 9.98 -16.65 -0.24
CA SER A 264 11.04 -15.73 0.20
C SER A 264 10.47 -14.35 0.57
N PHE A 265 9.60 -13.79 -0.28
CA PHE A 265 8.90 -12.53 0.01
C PHE A 265 7.98 -12.59 1.23
N SER A 266 7.32 -13.73 1.47
CA SER A 266 6.38 -13.89 2.60
C SER A 266 7.09 -13.94 3.96
N ARG A 267 8.27 -14.57 4.03
CA ARG A 267 9.08 -14.64 5.25
C ARG A 267 9.47 -13.26 5.78
N MET A 268 9.71 -12.30 4.89
CA MET A 268 10.05 -10.94 5.27
C MET A 268 8.88 -10.20 5.93
N ASP A 269 7.68 -10.31 5.36
CA ASP A 269 6.49 -9.66 5.90
C ASP A 269 6.16 -10.20 7.30
N GLU A 270 6.32 -11.52 7.48
CA GLU A 270 6.14 -12.20 8.77
C GLU A 270 7.20 -11.78 9.80
N LYS A 271 8.48 -11.67 9.39
CA LYS A 271 9.57 -11.19 10.24
C LYS A 271 9.34 -9.75 10.71
N GLU A 272 8.97 -8.83 9.81
CA GLU A 272 8.69 -7.42 10.18
C GLU A 272 7.50 -7.33 11.14
N ARG A 273 6.44 -8.12 10.91
CA ARG A 273 5.29 -8.18 11.81
C ARG A 273 5.66 -8.70 13.19
N GLN A 274 6.51 -9.72 13.26
CA GLN A 274 6.97 -10.28 14.54
C GLN A 274 7.84 -9.28 15.31
N GLN A 275 8.73 -8.57 14.62
CA GLN A 275 9.56 -7.51 15.22
C GLN A 275 8.72 -6.37 15.76
N ALA A 276 7.69 -5.93 15.03
CA ALA A 276 6.78 -4.87 15.49
C ALA A 276 6.02 -5.29 16.77
N LEU A 277 5.56 -6.54 16.85
CA LEU A 277 4.91 -7.08 18.05
C LEU A 277 5.87 -7.15 19.24
N GLU A 278 7.11 -7.57 19.02
CA GLU A 278 8.13 -7.65 20.07
C GLU A 278 8.51 -6.26 20.59
N GLU A 279 8.68 -5.28 19.70
CA GLU A 279 8.96 -3.89 20.07
C GLU A 279 7.80 -3.28 20.89
N GLU A 280 6.54 -3.52 20.47
CA GLU A 280 5.37 -3.06 21.19
C GLU A 280 5.27 -3.71 22.58
N GLN A 281 5.54 -5.02 22.68
CA GLN A 281 5.58 -5.73 23.96
C GLN A 281 6.69 -5.20 24.88
N ALA A 282 7.88 -4.94 24.35
CA ALA A 282 9.00 -4.37 25.11
C ALA A 282 8.65 -2.96 25.62
N ARG A 283 8.02 -2.13 24.79
CA ARG A 283 7.55 -0.79 25.17
C ARG A 283 6.47 -0.84 26.25
N LEU A 284 5.53 -1.77 26.15
CA LEU A 284 4.50 -2.01 27.16
C LEU A 284 5.11 -2.50 28.48
N GLN A 285 6.11 -3.38 28.44
CA GLN A 285 6.83 -3.83 29.64
C GLN A 285 7.58 -2.68 30.30
N ALA A 286 8.30 -1.86 29.53
CA ALA A 286 8.98 -0.67 30.05
C ALA A 286 7.99 0.31 30.73
N LEU A 287 6.82 0.51 30.12
CA LEU A 287 5.77 1.34 30.70
C LEU A 287 5.22 0.74 32.01
N LYS A 288 4.98 -0.58 32.07
CA LYS A 288 4.56 -1.28 33.30
C LYS A 288 5.59 -1.11 34.42
N VAL A 289 6.88 -1.22 34.13
CA VAL A 289 7.95 -1.01 35.11
C VAL A 289 7.97 0.43 35.60
N GLN A 290 7.83 1.42 34.71
CA GLN A 290 7.75 2.84 35.12
C GLN A 290 6.54 3.12 36.02
N VAL A 291 5.36 2.57 35.68
CA VAL A 291 4.16 2.73 36.51
C VAL A 291 4.34 2.06 37.87
N LEU A 292 4.94 0.87 37.93
CA LEU A 292 5.23 0.16 39.17
C LEU A 292 6.19 0.98 40.06
N LEU A 293 7.28 1.50 39.49
CA LEU A 293 8.23 2.36 40.21
C LEU A 293 7.56 3.64 40.74
N ALA A 294 6.68 4.27 39.96
CA ALA A 294 5.94 5.45 40.39
C ALA A 294 4.97 5.16 41.56
N LEU A 295 4.38 3.96 41.60
CA LEU A 295 3.54 3.50 42.70
C LEU A 295 4.35 3.21 43.97
N PHE A 296 5.56 2.66 43.84
CA PHE A 296 6.46 2.45 44.98
C PHE A 296 7.00 3.77 45.56
N SER A 297 7.32 4.77 44.72
CA SER A 297 7.74 6.09 45.19
C SER A 297 6.65 6.87 45.93
N HIS A 298 5.36 6.59 45.69
CA HIS A 298 4.25 7.19 46.46
C HIS A 298 4.07 6.58 47.86
N ASN A 299 4.62 5.39 48.14
CA ASN A 299 4.57 4.79 49.48
C ASN A 299 5.67 5.30 50.42
N THR A 300 6.72 5.93 49.89
CA THR A 300 7.86 6.41 50.71
C THR A 300 7.65 7.82 51.29
N PHE A 301 6.55 8.51 50.95
CA PHE A 301 6.29 9.87 51.44
C PHE A 301 5.39 9.97 52.68
N VAL A 302 4.92 8.85 53.25
CA VAL A 302 3.98 8.87 54.40
C VAL A 302 4.66 8.71 55.76
N ASN A 303 5.99 8.50 55.84
CA ASN A 303 6.64 8.10 57.10
C ASN A 303 7.62 9.09 57.75
N ILE A 304 7.48 10.39 57.49
CA ILE A 304 8.23 11.40 58.26
C ILE A 304 7.27 12.47 58.75
N LEU A 305 6.73 12.28 59.95
CA LEU A 305 6.61 13.29 61.01
C LEU A 305 5.77 12.72 62.15
N LEU A 306 6.38 12.63 63.33
CA LEU A 306 5.87 13.09 64.64
C LEU A 306 6.82 12.54 65.73
N PRO A 307 7.10 13.30 66.82
CA PRO A 307 6.07 13.33 67.86
C PRO A 307 5.94 14.59 68.73
N VAL A 308 4.80 14.61 69.46
CA VAL A 308 4.48 15.31 70.74
C VAL A 308 4.11 16.81 70.60
N SER A 309 3.01 17.39 71.11
CA SER A 309 1.94 17.03 72.07
C SER A 309 0.77 18.03 72.05
N TYR A 310 -0.34 17.64 72.69
CA TYR A 310 -1.42 18.41 73.37
C TYR A 310 -2.84 18.45 72.75
N GLN A 311 -3.71 17.71 73.45
CA GLN A 311 -5.07 18.01 73.94
C GLN A 311 -6.29 18.17 73.02
N ASN A 312 -7.20 17.21 73.25
CA ASN A 312 -8.63 17.35 73.58
C ASN A 312 -9.73 17.33 72.49
N ASN A 313 -10.66 16.41 72.77
CA ASN A 313 -12.10 16.37 72.56
C ASN A 313 -12.74 15.68 71.33
N CYS A 314 -13.32 14.51 71.65
CA CYS A 314 -14.69 14.03 71.39
C CYS A 314 -15.27 14.10 69.96
N ALA A 315 -15.57 12.95 69.34
CA ALA A 315 -16.88 12.27 69.43
C ALA A 315 -17.09 11.22 68.29
N ASN A 316 -17.52 10.01 68.68
CA ASN A 316 -18.34 8.99 68.01
C ASN A 316 -18.17 8.62 66.51
N PHE A 317 -17.81 7.37 66.21
CA PHE A 317 -18.66 6.24 65.69
C PHE A 317 -17.77 5.03 65.25
N PRO A 318 -18.28 3.77 65.18
CA PRO A 318 -17.52 2.52 65.36
C PRO A 318 -16.93 1.89 64.06
N PRO A 319 -16.12 0.81 64.17
CA PRO A 319 -15.28 0.31 63.08
C PRO A 319 -15.91 -0.87 62.32
N CYS A 320 -15.54 -1.07 61.05
CA CYS A 320 -15.73 -2.35 60.36
C CYS A 320 -14.43 -2.83 59.71
N LEU A 321 -14.08 -4.07 60.06
CA LEU A 321 -12.97 -4.88 59.55
C LEU A 321 -13.12 -5.22 58.05
N HIS A 322 -11.95 -5.39 57.41
CA HIS A 322 -11.60 -6.32 56.34
C HIS A 322 -12.67 -6.73 55.30
N SER A 323 -12.42 -6.42 54.03
CA SER A 323 -12.31 -7.46 52.99
C SER A 323 -11.68 -6.90 51.71
N VAL A 324 -10.65 -7.57 51.21
CA VAL A 324 -10.07 -7.36 49.87
C VAL A 324 -10.87 -8.22 48.88
N PRO A 325 -11.49 -7.66 47.83
CA PRO A 325 -11.97 -8.46 46.72
C PRO A 325 -10.86 -8.62 45.67
N ASN A 326 -10.44 -9.86 45.49
CA ASN A 326 -9.74 -10.34 44.32
C ASN A 326 -10.68 -10.26 43.11
N LEU A 327 -10.30 -9.57 42.04
CA LEU A 327 -11.02 -9.52 40.77
C LEU A 327 -10.05 -9.85 39.63
N ASN A 328 -9.89 -11.15 39.40
CA ASN A 328 -9.62 -11.67 38.06
C ASN A 328 -10.96 -11.74 37.29
N SER A 329 -10.85 -11.61 35.97
CA SER A 329 -11.86 -11.78 34.90
C SER A 329 -12.93 -10.68 34.70
N ASP A 330 -13.08 -10.32 33.41
CA ASP A 330 -14.24 -9.70 32.73
C ASP A 330 -14.36 -8.16 32.67
N LEU A 331 -13.44 -7.51 31.96
CA LEU A 331 -13.59 -6.10 31.53
C LEU A 331 -13.37 -5.87 30.02
N PHE A 332 -13.68 -6.84 29.17
CA PHE A 332 -13.68 -6.64 27.72
C PHE A 332 -14.82 -7.42 27.05
N ASP A 333 -16.05 -6.95 27.24
CA ASP A 333 -17.16 -7.26 26.34
C ASP A 333 -18.13 -6.09 26.30
N LEU A 334 -17.89 -5.16 25.38
CA LEU A 334 -18.92 -4.24 24.86
C LEU A 334 -18.62 -3.94 23.38
N GLN A 335 -19.19 -4.75 22.49
CA GLN A 335 -19.55 -4.30 21.14
C GLN A 335 -20.86 -3.51 21.22
N PRO A 336 -21.02 -2.41 20.46
CA PRO A 336 -22.33 -1.97 20.02
C PRO A 336 -22.62 -2.52 18.62
N ALA A 337 -23.65 -3.36 18.53
CA ALA A 337 -24.29 -3.72 17.27
C ALA A 337 -24.95 -2.47 16.65
N PHE A 338 -24.68 -2.23 15.36
CA PHE A 338 -25.26 -1.14 14.59
C PHE A 338 -26.59 -1.60 13.97
N ILE A 339 -27.70 -0.94 14.31
CA ILE A 339 -29.02 -1.14 13.69
C ILE A 339 -29.28 0.04 12.75
N PRO A 340 -29.48 -0.15 11.43
CA PRO A 340 -29.82 0.94 10.53
C PRO A 340 -31.33 1.24 10.59
N ALA A 341 -31.69 2.47 10.98
CA ALA A 341 -33.06 2.97 10.86
C ALA A 341 -33.35 3.36 9.40
N VAL A 342 -34.36 2.73 8.81
CA VAL A 342 -34.93 3.02 7.50
C VAL A 342 -35.99 4.10 7.66
N HIS A 343 -35.85 5.24 6.95
CA HIS A 343 -36.92 6.22 6.80
C HIS A 343 -37.17 6.51 5.31
N THR A 344 -38.37 6.19 4.85
CA THR A 344 -39.03 6.76 3.65
C THR A 344 -40.55 6.86 3.95
N PRO A 345 -41.37 7.56 3.14
CA PRO A 345 -41.81 8.93 3.41
C PRO A 345 -43.34 9.01 3.61
N ASN A 346 -43.89 10.18 3.99
CA ASN A 346 -45.29 10.46 3.66
C ASN A 346 -45.61 11.94 3.41
N MET A 347 -46.39 12.14 2.34
CA MET A 347 -46.89 13.38 1.73
C MET A 347 -47.99 14.06 2.56
N SER A 348 -48.08 15.40 2.47
CA SER A 348 -49.38 16.07 2.22
C SER A 348 -49.23 17.45 1.56
N ASN A 349 -49.94 17.58 0.44
CA ASN A 349 -50.23 18.69 -0.47
C ASN A 349 -50.47 20.11 0.10
N ALA A 350 -50.07 21.12 -0.69
CA ALA A 350 -50.98 22.14 -1.24
C ALA A 350 -50.43 22.79 -2.52
N ASN A 351 -51.28 22.84 -3.56
CA ASN A 351 -51.10 23.42 -4.90
C ASN A 351 -50.92 24.95 -4.88
N SER A 352 -50.17 25.59 -5.79
CA SER A 352 -50.55 26.01 -7.16
C SER A 352 -49.48 27.05 -7.63
N ALA A 353 -49.20 27.42 -8.89
CA ALA A 353 -49.46 27.03 -10.28
C ALA A 353 -48.59 27.99 -11.17
N TRP A 354 -48.51 27.72 -12.49
CA TRP A 354 -47.87 28.49 -13.60
C TRP A 354 -46.36 28.19 -13.81
N GLY A 355 -45.88 27.46 -14.84
CA GLY A 355 -46.12 27.52 -16.30
C GLY A 355 -44.96 28.36 -16.90
N GLY A 356 -43.96 27.87 -17.63
CA GLY A 356 -43.91 26.98 -18.81
C GLY A 356 -43.26 27.78 -19.96
N THR A 357 -42.18 27.30 -20.59
CA THR A 357 -41.94 27.28 -22.07
C THR A 357 -40.48 26.94 -22.43
N SER A 358 -40.39 26.11 -23.45
CA SER A 358 -39.27 25.62 -24.26
C SER A 358 -38.54 26.66 -25.12
N SER A 359 -37.27 26.39 -25.47
CA SER A 359 -36.78 26.40 -26.87
C SER A 359 -35.26 26.13 -26.98
N THR A 360 -34.89 25.08 -27.72
CA THR A 360 -33.64 24.93 -28.49
C THR A 360 -33.66 25.84 -29.73
N PRO A 361 -32.51 26.10 -30.38
CA PRO A 361 -32.31 25.41 -31.67
C PRO A 361 -30.87 25.00 -32.02
N THR A 362 -30.81 23.99 -32.89
CA THR A 362 -29.68 23.49 -33.67
C THR A 362 -29.64 24.19 -35.03
N THR A 363 -28.47 24.58 -35.55
CA THR A 363 -28.30 24.97 -36.97
C THR A 363 -27.03 24.36 -37.58
N ILE A 364 -27.30 23.34 -38.42
CA ILE A 364 -26.82 23.04 -39.78
C ILE A 364 -25.48 23.59 -40.32
N ILE A 365 -24.80 22.64 -40.97
CA ILE A 365 -23.61 22.59 -41.82
C ILE A 365 -23.68 23.50 -43.07
N THR A 366 -22.55 24.15 -43.42
CA THR A 366 -22.20 24.43 -44.82
C THR A 366 -20.71 24.22 -45.07
N THR A 367 -20.45 23.45 -46.13
CA THR A 367 -19.17 23.11 -46.75
C THR A 367 -18.47 24.32 -47.38
N ASN A 368 -17.13 24.35 -47.35
CA ASN A 368 -16.35 24.82 -48.50
C ASN A 368 -14.94 24.22 -48.52
N ALA A 369 -14.64 23.55 -49.63
CA ALA A 369 -13.32 23.06 -50.01
C ALA A 369 -12.66 24.09 -50.93
N SER A 370 -11.36 24.33 -50.75
CA SER A 370 -10.51 24.88 -51.81
C SER A 370 -9.07 24.41 -51.62
N VAL A 371 -8.73 23.41 -52.42
CA VAL A 371 -7.37 22.99 -52.78
C VAL A 371 -6.75 24.08 -53.66
N ALA A 372 -5.52 24.49 -53.35
CA ALA A 372 -4.65 25.17 -54.31
C ALA A 372 -3.28 24.48 -54.28
N ARG A 373 -2.92 23.88 -55.43
CA ARG A 373 -1.57 23.44 -55.80
C ARG A 373 -0.88 24.56 -56.58
N ASN A 374 0.46 24.47 -56.62
CA ASN A 374 1.43 25.22 -57.44
C ASN A 374 1.65 26.64 -56.92
N ILE A 375 2.87 27.07 -56.55
CA ILE A 375 4.19 26.91 -57.19
C ILE A 375 5.26 26.56 -56.15
#